data_AF-C7DSG3-F1
#
_entry.id   AF-C7DSG3-F1
#
_cell.length_a   1.000
_cell.length_b   1.000
_cell.length_c   1.000
_cell.angle_alpha   90.00
_cell.angle_beta   90.00
_cell.angle_gamma   90.00
#
_symmetry.space_group_name_H-M   'P 1'
#
loop_
_entity.id
_entity.type
_entity.pdbx_description
1 polymer ?
#
loop_
_entity_poly.entity_id
_entity_poly.type
_entity_poly.pdbx_seq_one_letter_code
_entity_poly.pdbx_strand_id
1 'polypeptide(L)'
;PGANDPIETAVRFAAESDLEILQSRPNKHEVPGYKVTGFVPFNPNTKMSYATVIDNNTKEVFKVAKGAPQVIIKLVGGNDDAVHAVNSLAARGLRALGIARTVPGDLETFDLVGMITLLDPPRPDSAETIKRCGEYGVEVKMITGDQLIIAKEVAHRLGMNRVILDAGYLVDPEKSDEEVTRNCERADGFAQVIPEHKYRVVELLQKRGLLVGMTGDGVNDAPALKKANVGIAVHGCTDAARSAADIVLLAPGLSTIVDGITTSRAIFQRMRSYALYRITSTVHFLMFFFFITLIEDWTMRAILLILIALLNDGATLVISVDNAKISERPDKWRLGQLITLSIVLGTLLTAASFTHFYIARDVFHKSLEEIETIMYLHISSCPHFVIFSTRLSGYFWENLPSPIFIIAVLGTQVFAMFISIYGLLTEPIGWAWGVTIIAISLGYFVILDFVKVMLFRYWSFELTAKLWPSKSRKTKLLNRKADAISKAK
;
A
#
# COMPACT_ATOMS: atom_id res chain seq x y z
N PRO A 1 32.17 -16.41 -18.76
CA PRO A 1 31.41 -15.16 -18.52
C PRO A 1 30.05 -15.22 -19.23
N GLY A 2 29.13 -16.01 -18.69
CA GLY A 2 27.71 -15.94 -19.03
C GLY A 2 27.02 -15.10 -17.96
N ALA A 3 26.02 -14.31 -18.32
CA ALA A 3 25.20 -13.61 -17.34
C ALA A 3 24.61 -14.62 -16.35
N ASN A 4 24.45 -14.25 -15.08
CA ASN A 4 23.73 -15.03 -14.08
C ASN A 4 22.22 -15.07 -14.42
N ASP A 5 21.86 -15.64 -15.56
CA ASP A 5 20.48 -15.84 -15.98
C ASP A 5 19.89 -17.03 -15.20
N PRO A 6 18.75 -16.86 -14.52
CA PRO A 6 18.03 -17.96 -13.89
C PRO A 6 17.79 -19.16 -14.82
N ILE A 7 17.55 -18.92 -16.11
CA ILE A 7 17.33 -19.99 -17.10
C ILE A 7 18.61 -20.83 -17.27
N GLU A 8 19.76 -20.18 -17.48
CA GLU A 8 21.03 -20.89 -17.64
C GLU A 8 21.42 -21.65 -16.37
N THR A 9 21.14 -21.06 -15.20
CA THR A 9 21.41 -21.69 -13.91
C THR A 9 20.55 -22.94 -13.73
N ALA A 10 19.25 -22.87 -14.03
CA ALA A 10 18.35 -24.01 -13.94
C ALA A 10 18.74 -25.14 -14.89
N VAL A 11 19.08 -24.82 -16.16
CA VAL A 11 19.52 -25.82 -17.14
C VAL A 11 20.85 -26.46 -16.73
N ARG A 12 21.81 -25.67 -16.23
CA ARG A 12 23.09 -26.21 -15.74
C ARG A 12 22.90 -27.10 -14.52
N PHE A 13 22.06 -26.70 -13.57
CA PHE A 13 21.76 -27.49 -12.38
C PHE A 13 21.12 -28.83 -12.75
N ALA A 14 20.11 -28.84 -13.63
CA ALA A 14 19.50 -30.07 -14.12
C ALA A 14 20.49 -30.96 -14.90
N ALA A 15 21.35 -30.36 -15.72
CA ALA A 15 22.38 -31.11 -16.43
C ALA A 15 23.42 -31.72 -15.47
N GLU A 16 23.81 -31.01 -14.42
CA GLU A 16 24.72 -31.52 -13.37
C GLU A 16 24.07 -32.60 -12.51
N SER A 17 22.75 -32.53 -12.25
CA SER A 17 22.07 -33.59 -11.49
C SER A 17 21.90 -34.87 -12.31
N ASP A 18 21.59 -34.76 -13.59
CA ASP A 18 21.10 -35.89 -14.39
C ASP A 18 22.20 -36.55 -15.24
N LEU A 19 23.31 -35.86 -15.52
CA LEU A 19 24.40 -36.38 -16.36
C LEU A 19 25.67 -36.66 -15.56
N GLU A 20 26.03 -37.94 -15.43
CA GLU A 20 27.24 -38.41 -14.71
C GLU A 20 28.54 -37.75 -15.21
N ILE A 21 28.64 -37.50 -16.52
CA ILE A 21 29.81 -36.86 -17.15
C ILE A 21 30.03 -35.41 -16.67
N LEU A 22 28.97 -34.75 -16.18
CA LEU A 22 29.03 -33.38 -15.67
C LEU A 22 29.18 -33.31 -14.15
N GLN A 23 28.90 -34.39 -13.42
CA GLN A 23 29.03 -34.45 -11.96
C GLN A 23 30.49 -34.44 -11.49
N SER A 24 31.38 -35.11 -12.23
CA SER A 24 32.78 -35.36 -11.85
C SER A 24 33.79 -34.36 -12.45
N ARG A 25 33.33 -33.30 -13.11
CA ARG A 25 34.21 -32.39 -13.86
C ARG A 25 35.01 -31.45 -12.95
N PRO A 26 36.30 -31.21 -13.22
CA PRO A 26 37.15 -30.31 -12.44
C PRO A 26 36.81 -28.83 -12.67
N ASN A 27 36.27 -28.47 -13.83
CA ASN A 27 35.87 -27.11 -14.17
C ASN A 27 34.38 -27.04 -14.53
N LYS A 28 33.60 -26.30 -13.73
CA LYS A 28 32.14 -26.15 -13.93
C LYS A 28 31.76 -25.43 -15.24
N HIS A 29 32.72 -24.78 -15.90
CA HIS A 29 32.49 -24.02 -17.14
C HIS A 29 32.80 -24.80 -18.41
N GLU A 30 33.36 -26.00 -18.29
CA GLU A 30 33.74 -26.82 -19.44
C GLU A 30 32.91 -28.12 -19.46
N VAL A 31 32.65 -28.60 -20.67
CA VAL A 31 31.99 -29.90 -20.89
C VAL A 31 33.09 -30.87 -21.32
N PRO A 32 33.34 -31.96 -20.57
CA PRO A 32 34.36 -32.94 -20.95
C PRO A 32 34.15 -33.46 -22.38
N GLY A 33 35.24 -33.52 -23.17
CA GLY A 33 35.18 -33.98 -24.56
C GLY A 33 34.83 -32.89 -25.59
N TYR A 34 34.34 -31.72 -25.17
CA TYR A 34 33.93 -30.64 -26.08
C TYR A 34 34.66 -29.34 -25.81
N LYS A 35 35.06 -28.62 -26.87
CA LYS A 35 35.69 -27.30 -26.79
C LYS A 35 34.85 -26.25 -27.50
N VAL A 36 34.41 -25.23 -26.77
CA VAL A 36 33.69 -24.09 -27.35
C VAL A 36 34.70 -23.12 -27.98
N THR A 37 34.56 -22.85 -29.29
CA THR A 37 35.47 -21.94 -30.03
C THR A 37 34.87 -20.59 -30.34
N GLY A 38 33.54 -20.49 -30.37
CA GLY A 38 32.83 -19.23 -30.58
C GLY A 38 31.50 -19.24 -29.83
N PHE A 39 31.11 -18.09 -29.30
CA PHE A 39 29.84 -17.93 -28.60
C PHE A 39 29.20 -16.60 -28.98
N VAL A 40 27.96 -16.65 -29.46
CA VAL A 40 27.16 -15.48 -29.73
C VAL A 40 26.10 -15.37 -28.63
N PRO A 41 26.15 -14.31 -27.79
CA PRO A 41 25.24 -14.16 -26.67
C PRO A 41 23.80 -13.92 -27.13
N PHE A 42 22.86 -14.08 -26.21
CA PHE A 42 21.45 -13.86 -26.48
C PHE A 42 21.19 -12.44 -26.95
N ASN A 43 20.46 -12.30 -28.06
CA ASN A 43 19.99 -11.02 -28.59
C ASN A 43 18.45 -10.96 -28.51
N PRO A 44 17.85 -9.95 -27.84
CA PRO A 44 16.40 -9.81 -27.72
C PRO A 44 15.64 -9.77 -29.05
N ASN A 45 16.28 -9.29 -30.12
CA ASN A 45 15.66 -9.19 -31.44
C ASN A 45 15.58 -10.55 -32.15
N THR A 46 16.63 -11.36 -32.04
CA THR A 46 16.66 -12.71 -32.64
C THR A 46 16.09 -13.78 -31.70
N LYS A 47 16.00 -13.49 -30.39
CA LYS A 47 15.53 -14.39 -29.32
C LYS A 47 16.25 -15.75 -29.28
N MET A 48 17.51 -15.78 -29.69
CA MET A 48 18.36 -16.97 -29.68
C MET A 48 19.81 -16.64 -29.34
N SER A 49 20.56 -17.66 -28.94
CA SER A 49 22.02 -17.65 -28.76
C SER A 49 22.57 -18.94 -29.37
N TYR A 50 23.82 -18.91 -29.84
CA TYR A 50 24.45 -20.10 -30.39
C TYR A 50 25.94 -20.15 -30.07
N ALA A 51 26.46 -21.37 -30.03
CA ALA A 51 27.86 -21.66 -29.78
C ALA A 51 28.41 -22.55 -30.89
N THR A 52 29.64 -22.28 -31.32
CA THR A 52 30.41 -23.17 -32.17
C THR A 52 31.26 -24.06 -31.28
N VAL A 53 31.13 -25.37 -31.47
CA VAL A 53 31.73 -26.40 -30.62
C VAL A 53 32.57 -27.34 -31.48
N ILE A 54 33.73 -27.74 -30.97
CA ILE A 54 34.58 -28.78 -31.54
C ILE A 54 34.52 -29.99 -30.61
N ASP A 55 34.20 -31.15 -31.16
CA ASP A 55 34.36 -32.43 -30.49
C ASP A 55 35.85 -32.82 -30.49
N ASN A 56 36.44 -33.02 -29.31
CA ASN A 56 37.86 -33.33 -29.21
C ASN A 56 38.21 -34.75 -29.67
N ASN A 57 37.24 -35.67 -29.66
CA ASN A 57 37.41 -37.07 -30.05
C ASN A 57 37.29 -37.23 -31.56
N THR A 58 36.26 -36.65 -32.17
CA THR A 58 35.99 -36.79 -33.62
C THR A 58 36.61 -35.67 -34.46
N LYS A 59 37.07 -34.57 -33.83
CA LYS A 59 37.50 -33.32 -34.49
C LYS A 59 36.43 -32.64 -35.33
N GLU A 60 35.17 -33.07 -35.22
CA GLU A 60 34.05 -32.47 -35.91
C GLU A 60 33.71 -31.10 -35.30
N VAL A 61 33.43 -30.13 -36.16
CA VAL A 61 32.96 -28.80 -35.78
C VAL A 61 31.47 -28.73 -36.06
N PHE A 62 30.68 -28.36 -35.05
CA PHE A 62 29.24 -28.16 -35.19
C PHE A 62 28.77 -26.92 -34.42
N LYS A 63 27.61 -26.38 -34.76
CA LYS A 63 26.97 -25.29 -34.01
C LYS A 63 25.78 -25.82 -33.21
N VAL A 64 25.59 -25.27 -32.01
CA VAL A 64 24.41 -25.52 -31.18
C VAL A 64 23.70 -24.20 -30.93
N ALA A 65 22.38 -24.20 -31.04
CA ALA A 65 21.53 -23.04 -30.84
C ALA A 65 20.51 -23.31 -29.73
N LYS A 66 20.29 -22.31 -28.88
CA LYS A 66 19.20 -22.29 -27.90
C LYS A 66 18.41 -20.99 -28.02
N GLY A 67 17.08 -21.07 -27.86
CA GLY A 67 16.25 -19.88 -27.97
C GLY A 67 14.76 -20.13 -27.79
N ALA A 68 13.96 -19.11 -28.09
CA ALA A 68 12.51 -19.23 -28.06
C ALA A 68 12.04 -20.36 -29.00
N PRO A 69 11.11 -21.24 -28.60
CA PRO A 69 10.72 -22.42 -29.39
C PRO A 69 10.28 -22.08 -30.81
N GLN A 70 9.52 -21.00 -30.98
CA GLN A 70 9.05 -20.54 -32.31
C GLN A 70 10.21 -20.15 -33.24
N VAL A 71 11.28 -19.55 -32.69
CA VAL A 71 12.46 -19.17 -33.48
C VAL A 71 13.27 -20.40 -33.87
N ILE A 72 13.47 -21.32 -32.93
CA ILE A 72 14.22 -22.55 -33.19
C ILE A 72 13.47 -23.46 -34.18
N ILE A 73 12.14 -23.61 -34.04
CA ILE A 73 11.32 -24.37 -34.99
C ILE A 73 11.40 -23.74 -36.40
N LYS A 74 11.40 -22.41 -36.50
CA LYS A 74 11.58 -21.73 -37.79
C LYS A 74 12.99 -21.91 -38.36
N LEU A 75 14.02 -21.93 -37.50
CA LEU A 75 15.42 -22.13 -37.90
C LEU A 75 15.66 -23.49 -38.56
N VAL A 76 14.97 -24.53 -38.08
CA VAL A 76 15.09 -25.91 -38.60
C VAL A 76 14.17 -26.19 -39.80
N GLY A 77 13.50 -25.16 -40.37
CA GLY A 77 12.60 -25.32 -41.51
C GLY A 77 11.14 -25.68 -41.17
N GLY A 78 10.76 -25.67 -39.90
CA GLY A 78 9.41 -25.98 -39.42
C GLY A 78 9.23 -27.44 -38.97
N ASN A 79 8.40 -27.65 -37.94
CA ASN A 79 8.06 -28.97 -37.42
C ASN A 79 6.72 -28.89 -36.67
N ASP A 80 5.65 -29.46 -37.24
CA ASP A 80 4.30 -29.36 -36.69
C ASP A 80 4.15 -30.07 -35.34
N ASP A 81 4.80 -31.23 -35.17
CA ASP A 81 4.80 -31.97 -33.90
C ASP A 81 5.45 -31.16 -32.77
N ALA A 82 6.55 -30.45 -33.07
CA ALA A 82 7.21 -29.56 -32.12
C ALA A 82 6.31 -28.37 -31.73
N VAL A 83 5.55 -27.82 -32.68
CA VAL A 83 4.56 -26.77 -32.39
C VAL A 83 3.45 -27.29 -31.48
N HIS A 84 2.91 -28.47 -31.77
CA HIS A 84 1.89 -29.12 -30.94
C HIS A 84 2.41 -29.42 -29.53
N ALA A 85 3.64 -29.92 -29.40
CA ALA A 85 4.28 -30.17 -28.11
C ALA A 85 4.44 -28.89 -27.30
N VAL A 86 4.92 -27.79 -27.91
CA VAL A 86 5.07 -26.49 -27.23
C VAL A 86 3.71 -25.96 -26.74
N ASN A 87 2.65 -26.09 -27.54
CA ASN A 87 1.32 -25.66 -27.13
C ASN A 87 0.76 -26.51 -25.97
N SER A 88 1.00 -27.81 -25.97
CA SER A 88 0.63 -28.71 -24.87
C SER A 88 1.38 -28.39 -23.57
N LEU A 89 2.68 -28.07 -23.68
CA LEU A 89 3.51 -27.65 -22.56
C LEU A 89 3.06 -26.28 -22.00
N ALA A 90 2.75 -25.33 -22.88
CA ALA A 90 2.22 -24.02 -22.49
C ALA A 90 0.87 -24.14 -21.78
N ALA A 91 -0.02 -25.05 -22.22
CA ALA A 91 -1.29 -25.33 -21.55
C ALA A 91 -1.13 -25.86 -20.13
N ARG A 92 0.01 -26.49 -19.83
CA ARG A 92 0.42 -26.91 -18.48
C ARG A 92 1.17 -25.82 -17.71
N GLY A 93 1.26 -24.60 -18.24
CA GLY A 93 1.97 -23.49 -17.60
C GLY A 93 3.49 -23.62 -17.62
N LEU A 94 4.04 -24.42 -18.54
CA LEU A 94 5.49 -24.64 -18.68
C LEU A 94 6.04 -23.75 -19.78
N ARG A 95 7.15 -23.06 -19.49
CA ARG A 95 7.98 -22.46 -20.53
C ARG A 95 8.70 -23.57 -21.28
N ALA A 96 8.92 -23.36 -22.57
CA ALA A 96 9.75 -24.23 -23.39
C ALA A 96 10.94 -23.42 -23.93
N LEU A 97 12.10 -24.07 -24.01
CA LEU A 97 13.33 -23.57 -24.63
C LEU A 97 13.72 -24.56 -25.73
N GLY A 98 13.79 -24.08 -26.98
CA GLY A 98 14.17 -24.92 -28.11
C GLY A 98 15.67 -25.10 -28.20
N ILE A 99 16.11 -26.31 -28.55
CA ILE A 99 17.52 -26.65 -28.78
C ILE A 99 17.66 -27.25 -30.18
N ALA A 100 18.60 -26.70 -30.93
CA ALA A 100 18.96 -27.19 -32.25
C ALA A 100 20.48 -27.40 -32.37
N ARG A 101 20.88 -28.31 -33.25
CA ARG A 101 22.26 -28.64 -33.59
C ARG A 101 22.39 -28.67 -35.11
N THR A 102 23.52 -28.23 -35.65
CA THR A 102 23.76 -28.37 -37.09
C THR A 102 23.88 -29.83 -37.53
N VAL A 103 23.39 -30.13 -38.73
CA VAL A 103 23.55 -31.46 -39.34
C VAL A 103 25.04 -31.80 -39.55
N PRO A 104 25.45 -33.07 -39.40
CA PRO A 104 26.82 -33.48 -39.68
C PRO A 104 27.23 -33.11 -41.11
N GLY A 105 28.33 -32.35 -41.25
CA GLY A 105 28.87 -31.95 -42.55
C GLY A 105 28.34 -30.63 -43.14
N ASP A 106 27.32 -30.00 -42.54
CA ASP A 106 26.85 -28.67 -42.93
C ASP A 106 26.67 -27.76 -41.70
N LEU A 107 27.34 -26.61 -41.71
CA LEU A 107 27.35 -25.63 -40.61
C LEU A 107 26.24 -24.57 -40.72
N GLU A 108 25.44 -24.59 -41.79
CA GLU A 108 24.34 -23.65 -42.06
C GLU A 108 22.98 -24.25 -41.67
N THR A 109 22.76 -25.54 -41.93
CA THR A 109 21.49 -26.22 -41.68
C THR A 109 21.41 -26.76 -40.24
N PHE A 110 20.30 -26.49 -39.56
CA PHE A 110 20.04 -26.92 -38.18
C PHE A 110 18.94 -27.99 -38.12
N ASP A 111 19.15 -28.99 -37.28
CA ASP A 111 18.15 -29.98 -36.86
C ASP A 111 17.69 -29.72 -35.43
N LEU A 112 16.40 -29.97 -35.18
CA LEU A 112 15.83 -29.87 -33.84
C LEU A 112 16.27 -31.07 -33.01
N VAL A 113 16.97 -30.81 -31.90
CA VAL A 113 17.37 -31.86 -30.96
C VAL A 113 16.26 -32.13 -29.95
N GLY A 114 15.61 -31.07 -29.47
CA GLY A 114 14.54 -31.19 -28.49
C GLY A 114 14.14 -29.88 -27.83
N MET A 115 13.34 -29.99 -26.78
CA MET A 115 12.83 -28.87 -26.00
C MET A 115 13.15 -29.10 -24.52
N ILE A 116 13.65 -28.07 -23.84
CA ILE A 116 13.75 -28.05 -22.37
C ILE A 116 12.53 -27.32 -21.81
N THR A 117 11.84 -27.95 -20.87
CA THR A 117 10.73 -27.32 -20.15
C THR A 117 11.20 -26.69 -18.86
N LEU A 118 10.77 -25.46 -18.62
CA LEU A 118 11.06 -24.69 -17.42
C LEU A 118 9.75 -24.36 -16.74
N LEU A 119 9.68 -24.59 -15.44
CA LEU A 119 8.59 -24.11 -14.59
C LEU A 119 9.14 -23.02 -13.70
N ASP A 120 8.50 -21.85 -13.69
CA ASP A 120 8.66 -20.88 -12.62
C ASP A 120 7.57 -21.14 -11.59
N PRO A 121 7.84 -21.91 -10.51
CA PRO A 121 6.81 -22.25 -9.55
C PRO A 121 6.35 -20.97 -8.82
N PRO A 122 5.04 -20.77 -8.65
CA PRO A 122 4.57 -19.69 -7.80
C PRO A 122 5.14 -19.86 -6.39
N ARG A 123 5.48 -18.75 -5.75
CA ARG A 123 5.92 -18.78 -4.35
C ARG A 123 4.80 -19.38 -3.49
N PRO A 124 5.14 -20.15 -2.44
CA PRO A 124 4.14 -20.81 -1.59
C PRO A 124 3.18 -19.81 -0.92
N ASP A 125 3.64 -18.58 -0.67
CA ASP A 125 2.85 -17.52 -0.04
C ASP A 125 2.01 -16.70 -1.03
N SER A 126 2.21 -16.83 -2.34
CA SER A 126 1.55 -15.99 -3.34
C SER A 126 0.03 -16.12 -3.33
N ALA A 127 -0.50 -17.34 -3.31
CA ALA A 127 -1.94 -17.58 -3.36
C ALA A 127 -2.67 -17.02 -2.12
N GLU A 128 -2.10 -17.24 -0.94
CA GLU A 128 -2.63 -16.68 0.31
C GLU A 128 -2.55 -15.15 0.30
N THR A 129 -1.44 -14.58 -0.16
CA THR A 129 -1.25 -13.13 -0.27
C THR A 129 -2.31 -12.50 -1.17
N ILE A 130 -2.55 -13.07 -2.35
CA ILE A 130 -3.57 -12.57 -3.29
C ILE A 130 -4.95 -12.58 -2.63
N LYS A 131 -5.28 -13.68 -1.92
CA LYS A 131 -6.54 -13.78 -1.18
C LYS A 131 -6.66 -12.72 -0.10
N ARG A 132 -5.63 -12.54 0.76
CA ARG A 132 -5.63 -11.53 1.83
C ARG A 132 -5.69 -10.10 1.29
N CYS A 133 -5.02 -9.80 0.18
CA CYS A 133 -5.16 -8.53 -0.52
C CYS A 133 -6.62 -8.28 -0.94
N GLY A 134 -7.27 -9.30 -1.51
CA GLY A 134 -8.69 -9.26 -1.88
C GLY A 134 -9.62 -9.01 -0.68
N GLU A 135 -9.39 -9.69 0.44
CA GLU A 135 -10.12 -9.47 1.71
C GLU A 135 -9.98 -8.02 2.21
N TYR A 136 -8.79 -7.43 2.02
CA TYR A 136 -8.54 -6.02 2.32
C TYR A 136 -9.01 -5.04 1.23
N GLY A 137 -9.70 -5.50 0.19
CA GLY A 137 -10.18 -4.67 -0.90
C GLY A 137 -9.07 -4.10 -1.79
N VAL A 138 -7.94 -4.79 -1.88
CA VAL A 138 -6.82 -4.49 -2.80
C VAL A 138 -6.84 -5.52 -3.92
N GLU A 139 -7.16 -5.09 -5.12
CA GLU A 139 -7.18 -5.96 -6.29
C GLU A 139 -5.75 -6.20 -6.81
N VAL A 140 -5.39 -7.46 -6.99
CA VAL A 140 -4.08 -7.86 -7.52
C VAL A 140 -4.21 -8.17 -9.00
N LYS A 141 -3.38 -7.54 -9.84
CA LYS A 141 -3.32 -7.79 -11.28
C LYS A 141 -1.96 -8.36 -11.68
N MET A 142 -1.95 -9.47 -12.42
CA MET A 142 -0.72 -10.10 -12.90
C MET A 142 -0.14 -9.32 -14.08
N ILE A 143 1.18 -9.11 -14.10
CA ILE A 143 1.88 -8.50 -15.25
C ILE A 143 3.06 -9.40 -15.61
N THR A 144 3.02 -10.07 -16.75
CA THR A 144 4.05 -11.02 -17.17
C THR A 144 4.45 -10.86 -18.64
N GLY A 145 5.73 -11.13 -18.94
CA GLY A 145 6.24 -11.26 -20.31
C GLY A 145 5.95 -12.62 -20.95
N ASP A 146 5.32 -13.55 -20.21
CA ASP A 146 4.96 -14.87 -20.72
C ASP A 146 3.83 -14.84 -21.74
N GLN A 147 3.72 -15.92 -22.50
CA GLN A 147 2.58 -16.14 -23.40
C GLN A 147 1.27 -16.19 -22.62
N LEU A 148 0.20 -15.74 -23.27
CA LEU A 148 -1.14 -15.66 -22.68
C LEU A 148 -1.62 -16.98 -22.06
N ILE A 149 -1.32 -18.11 -22.70
CA ILE A 149 -1.74 -19.44 -22.24
C ILE A 149 -1.08 -19.78 -20.89
N ILE A 150 0.23 -19.53 -20.78
CA ILE A 150 0.99 -19.75 -19.54
C ILE A 150 0.48 -18.83 -18.43
N ALA A 151 0.29 -17.55 -18.74
CA ALA A 151 -0.22 -16.58 -17.77
C ALA A 151 -1.60 -16.98 -17.21
N LYS A 152 -2.52 -17.46 -18.05
CA LYS A 152 -3.84 -17.94 -17.63
C LYS A 152 -3.76 -19.15 -16.71
N GLU A 153 -2.83 -20.07 -16.98
CA GLU A 153 -2.64 -21.27 -16.16
C GLU A 153 -1.99 -20.92 -14.80
N VAL A 154 -0.99 -20.05 -14.78
CA VAL A 154 -0.38 -19.55 -13.53
C VAL A 154 -1.41 -18.77 -12.70
N ALA A 155 -2.21 -17.90 -13.34
CA ALA A 155 -3.29 -17.18 -12.67
C ALA A 155 -4.29 -18.14 -12.02
N HIS A 156 -4.68 -19.20 -12.73
CA HIS A 156 -5.57 -20.22 -12.19
C HIS A 156 -5.01 -20.92 -10.95
N ARG A 157 -3.73 -21.33 -10.98
CA ARG A 157 -3.06 -21.98 -9.84
C ARG A 157 -2.96 -21.08 -8.61
N LEU A 158 -2.82 -19.78 -8.84
CA LEU A 158 -2.78 -18.76 -7.79
C LEU A 158 -4.17 -18.39 -7.23
N GLY A 159 -5.24 -18.99 -7.75
CA GLY A 159 -6.61 -18.65 -7.36
C GLY A 159 -7.11 -17.33 -7.94
N MET A 160 -6.46 -16.80 -8.97
CA MET A 160 -6.91 -15.64 -9.74
C MET A 160 -7.89 -16.07 -10.84
N ASN A 161 -8.73 -15.13 -11.25
CA ASN A 161 -9.57 -15.29 -12.44
C ASN A 161 -8.70 -15.33 -13.71
N ARG A 162 -9.25 -15.90 -14.79
CA ARG A 162 -8.52 -16.14 -16.05
C ARG A 162 -8.70 -15.01 -17.09
N VAL A 163 -9.18 -13.82 -16.69
CA VAL A 163 -9.35 -12.68 -17.61
C VAL A 163 -8.01 -11.96 -17.78
N ILE A 164 -7.09 -12.62 -18.47
CA ILE A 164 -5.78 -12.07 -18.84
C ILE A 164 -5.87 -11.49 -20.24
N LEU A 165 -5.45 -10.24 -20.39
CA LEU A 165 -5.37 -9.55 -21.68
C LEU A 165 -3.98 -9.70 -22.29
N ASP A 166 -3.95 -9.76 -23.62
CA ASP A 166 -2.70 -9.69 -24.36
C ASP A 166 -2.22 -8.23 -24.49
N ALA A 167 -0.90 -8.04 -24.51
CA ALA A 167 -0.27 -6.75 -24.70
C ALA A 167 -0.80 -5.96 -25.91
N GLY A 168 -1.19 -6.63 -27.01
CA GLY A 168 -1.75 -5.95 -28.18
C GLY A 168 -3.02 -5.13 -27.87
N TYR A 169 -3.80 -5.52 -26.87
CA TYR A 169 -5.01 -4.79 -26.46
C TYR A 169 -4.71 -3.47 -25.73
N LEU A 170 -3.47 -3.24 -25.27
CA LEU A 170 -3.06 -2.02 -24.57
C LEU A 170 -2.69 -0.88 -25.52
N VAL A 171 -2.33 -1.22 -26.75
CA VAL A 171 -1.81 -0.30 -27.78
C VAL A 171 -2.63 -0.34 -29.07
N ASP A 172 -3.82 -0.94 -29.01
CA ASP A 172 -4.73 -1.09 -30.13
C ASP A 172 -5.16 0.30 -30.68
N PRO A 173 -4.72 0.69 -31.88
CA PRO A 173 -4.98 2.03 -32.42
C PRO A 173 -6.45 2.23 -32.83
N GLU A 174 -7.22 1.15 -32.97
CA GLU A 174 -8.65 1.22 -33.31
C GLU A 174 -9.53 1.56 -32.09
N LYS A 175 -8.99 1.44 -30.87
CA LYS A 175 -9.75 1.65 -29.63
C LYS A 175 -9.42 2.98 -28.96
N SER A 176 -10.47 3.62 -28.44
CA SER A 176 -10.30 4.83 -27.63
C SER A 176 -9.53 4.54 -26.33
N ASP A 177 -8.76 5.52 -25.85
CA ASP A 177 -8.01 5.44 -24.59
C ASP A 177 -8.92 5.07 -23.41
N GLU A 178 -10.17 5.53 -23.43
CA GLU A 178 -11.17 5.22 -22.41
C GLU A 178 -11.62 3.76 -22.44
N GLU A 179 -11.79 3.19 -23.62
CA GLU A 179 -12.16 1.78 -23.77
C GLU A 179 -11.02 0.86 -23.33
N VAL A 180 -9.80 1.17 -23.74
CA VAL A 180 -8.60 0.46 -23.29
C VAL A 180 -8.49 0.56 -21.75
N THR A 181 -8.73 1.73 -21.18
CA THR A 181 -8.74 1.92 -19.71
C THR A 181 -9.79 1.04 -19.02
N ARG A 182 -11.03 0.96 -19.54
CA ARG A 182 -12.08 0.09 -18.98
C ARG A 182 -11.71 -1.38 -19.05
N ASN A 183 -11.09 -1.80 -20.15
CA ASN A 183 -10.64 -3.18 -20.31
C ASN A 183 -9.51 -3.50 -19.31
N CYS A 184 -8.58 -2.56 -19.11
CA CYS A 184 -7.53 -2.69 -18.09
C CYS A 184 -8.10 -2.80 -16.67
N GLU A 185 -9.15 -2.04 -16.36
CA GLU A 185 -9.84 -2.09 -15.06
C GLU A 185 -10.44 -3.48 -14.81
N ARG A 186 -11.03 -4.10 -15.83
CA ARG A 186 -11.71 -5.41 -15.73
C ARG A 186 -10.78 -6.62 -15.83
N ALA A 187 -9.56 -6.44 -16.31
CA ALA A 187 -8.62 -7.53 -16.52
C ALA A 187 -7.91 -7.93 -15.22
N ASP A 188 -7.75 -9.22 -14.99
CA ASP A 188 -7.00 -9.77 -13.84
C ASP A 188 -5.49 -9.80 -14.10
N GLY A 189 -5.07 -9.57 -15.35
CA GLY A 189 -3.67 -9.45 -15.68
C GLY A 189 -3.38 -9.22 -17.16
N PHE A 190 -2.09 -9.10 -17.46
CA PHE A 190 -1.55 -8.77 -18.77
C PHE A 190 -0.38 -9.70 -19.11
N ALA A 191 -0.44 -10.31 -20.28
CA ALA A 191 0.57 -11.22 -20.81
C ALA A 191 1.35 -10.58 -21.97
N GLN A 192 2.52 -11.14 -22.28
CA GLN A 192 3.43 -10.69 -23.35
C GLN A 192 3.80 -9.20 -23.24
N VAL A 193 3.89 -8.68 -22.01
CA VAL A 193 4.17 -7.26 -21.80
C VAL A 193 5.66 -6.94 -21.96
N ILE A 194 5.95 -5.84 -22.66
CA ILE A 194 7.26 -5.19 -22.69
C ILE A 194 7.31 -4.06 -21.66
N PRO A 195 8.49 -3.50 -21.32
CA PRO A 195 8.63 -2.45 -20.30
C PRO A 195 7.67 -1.26 -20.50
N GLU A 196 7.48 -0.83 -21.74
CA GLU A 196 6.61 0.28 -22.13
C GLU A 196 5.14 -0.01 -21.82
N HIS A 197 4.72 -1.27 -21.99
CA HIS A 197 3.36 -1.71 -21.67
C HIS A 197 3.10 -1.70 -20.17
N LYS A 198 4.10 -2.07 -19.34
CA LYS A 198 3.97 -2.00 -17.88
C LYS A 198 3.71 -0.57 -17.41
N TYR A 199 4.48 0.39 -17.93
CA TYR A 199 4.28 1.81 -17.67
C TYR A 199 2.87 2.25 -18.08
N ARG A 200 2.42 1.83 -19.27
CA ARG A 200 1.12 2.20 -19.82
C ARG A 200 -0.04 1.68 -18.97
N VAL A 201 0.02 0.43 -18.50
CA VAL A 201 -1.00 -0.14 -17.59
C VAL A 201 -1.15 0.70 -16.32
N VAL A 202 -0.02 1.04 -15.68
CA VAL A 202 -0.03 1.89 -14.47
C VAL A 202 -0.66 3.25 -14.76
N GLU A 203 -0.31 3.88 -15.88
CA GLU A 203 -0.86 5.16 -16.28
C GLU A 203 -2.38 5.12 -16.52
N LEU A 204 -2.88 4.09 -17.23
CA LEU A 204 -4.31 3.95 -17.53
C LEU A 204 -5.13 3.77 -16.25
N LEU A 205 -4.66 2.92 -15.32
CA LEU A 205 -5.31 2.71 -14.03
C LEU A 205 -5.29 3.99 -13.18
N GLN A 206 -4.18 4.75 -13.19
CA GLN A 206 -4.08 6.04 -12.52
C GLN A 206 -5.02 7.11 -13.11
N LYS A 207 -5.16 7.17 -14.45
CA LYS A 207 -6.11 8.06 -15.13
C LYS A 207 -7.55 7.83 -14.68
N ARG A 208 -7.89 6.58 -14.31
CA ARG A 208 -9.20 6.23 -13.74
C ARG A 208 -9.41 6.73 -12.31
N GLY A 209 -8.33 7.17 -11.65
CA GLY A 209 -8.31 7.62 -10.27
C GLY A 209 -8.07 6.49 -9.26
N LEU A 210 -7.57 5.33 -9.72
CA LEU A 210 -7.14 4.24 -8.85
C LEU A 210 -5.73 4.51 -8.32
N LEU A 211 -5.48 4.12 -7.07
CA LEU A 211 -4.13 4.11 -6.51
C LEU A 211 -3.47 2.79 -6.90
N VAL A 212 -2.33 2.88 -7.57
CA VAL A 212 -1.63 1.71 -8.12
C VAL A 212 -0.33 1.49 -7.34
N GLY A 213 -0.22 0.32 -6.71
CA GLY A 213 1.06 -0.21 -6.25
C GLY A 213 1.63 -1.15 -7.31
N MET A 214 2.90 -0.99 -7.66
CA MET A 214 3.57 -1.87 -8.64
C MET A 214 4.73 -2.60 -7.99
N THR A 215 4.83 -3.90 -8.21
CA THR A 215 5.99 -4.71 -7.81
C THR A 215 6.91 -4.95 -9.00
N GLY A 216 8.23 -4.93 -8.79
CA GLY A 216 9.22 -5.22 -9.83
C GLY A 216 10.59 -5.62 -9.26
N ASP A 217 11.42 -6.24 -10.10
CA ASP A 217 12.76 -6.75 -9.74
C ASP A 217 13.85 -6.28 -10.71
N GLY A 218 13.51 -6.11 -11.98
CA GLY A 218 14.45 -5.80 -13.05
C GLY A 218 14.56 -4.31 -13.39
N VAL A 219 15.63 -3.97 -14.10
CA VAL A 219 15.87 -2.62 -14.68
C VAL A 219 14.70 -2.19 -15.58
N ASN A 220 14.09 -3.16 -16.25
CA ASN A 220 12.92 -3.01 -17.12
C ASN A 220 11.68 -2.48 -16.39
N ASP A 221 11.58 -2.69 -15.07
CA ASP A 221 10.42 -2.27 -14.28
C ASP A 221 10.59 -0.86 -13.70
N ALA A 222 11.80 -0.30 -13.73
CA ALA A 222 12.12 0.98 -13.13
C ALA A 222 11.20 2.14 -13.59
N PRO A 223 10.88 2.31 -14.89
CA PRO A 223 9.99 3.39 -15.31
C PRO A 223 8.57 3.25 -14.75
N ALA A 224 8.08 2.02 -14.67
CA ALA A 224 6.71 1.73 -14.24
C ALA A 224 6.59 1.76 -12.70
N LEU A 225 7.63 1.29 -11.99
CA LEU A 225 7.79 1.49 -10.53
C LEU A 225 7.76 2.97 -10.18
N LYS A 226 8.49 3.81 -10.92
CA LYS A 226 8.54 5.25 -10.67
C LYS A 226 7.22 5.97 -10.98
N LYS A 227 6.46 5.47 -11.94
CA LYS A 227 5.14 6.02 -12.31
C LYS A 227 4.05 5.65 -11.31
N ALA A 228 4.16 4.49 -10.67
CA ALA A 228 3.18 4.00 -9.69
C ALA A 228 3.01 4.97 -8.51
N ASN A 229 1.89 4.87 -7.80
CA ASN A 229 1.71 5.65 -6.56
C ASN A 229 2.61 5.14 -5.45
N VAL A 230 2.91 3.84 -5.48
CA VAL A 230 3.90 3.18 -4.63
C VAL A 230 4.63 2.14 -5.49
N GLY A 231 5.90 2.38 -5.79
CA GLY A 231 6.79 1.39 -6.36
C GLY A 231 7.37 0.47 -5.29
N ILE A 232 7.28 -0.85 -5.48
CA ILE A 232 7.74 -1.87 -4.53
C ILE A 232 8.81 -2.74 -5.22
N ALA A 233 10.06 -2.62 -4.79
CA ALA A 233 11.13 -3.47 -5.25
C ALA A 233 11.21 -4.74 -4.40
N VAL A 234 11.22 -5.91 -5.03
CA VAL A 234 11.25 -7.20 -4.31
C VAL A 234 12.66 -7.58 -3.84
N HIS A 235 12.76 -8.54 -2.92
CA HIS A 235 14.04 -9.06 -2.47
C HIS A 235 14.87 -9.64 -3.62
N GLY A 236 16.15 -9.24 -3.70
CA GLY A 236 17.04 -9.63 -4.80
C GLY A 236 16.90 -8.79 -6.07
N CYS A 237 16.16 -7.68 -6.02
CA CYS A 237 16.05 -6.74 -7.14
C CYS A 237 17.37 -6.09 -7.54
N THR A 238 17.42 -5.66 -8.79
CA THR A 238 18.52 -4.85 -9.36
C THR A 238 18.61 -3.48 -8.68
N ASP A 239 19.80 -2.90 -8.63
CA ASP A 239 20.00 -1.57 -8.03
C ASP A 239 19.17 -0.48 -8.73
N ALA A 240 18.96 -0.61 -10.04
CA ALA A 240 18.08 0.28 -10.79
C ALA A 240 16.62 0.22 -10.31
N ALA A 241 16.08 -0.98 -10.09
CA ALA A 241 14.74 -1.15 -9.53
C ALA A 241 14.66 -0.61 -8.09
N ARG A 242 15.71 -0.83 -7.29
CA ARG A 242 15.80 -0.32 -5.92
C ARG A 242 15.78 1.21 -5.85
N SER A 243 16.50 1.88 -6.74
CA SER A 243 16.51 3.35 -6.82
C SER A 243 15.21 3.94 -7.37
N ALA A 244 14.45 3.17 -8.15
CA ALA A 244 13.19 3.62 -8.72
C ALA A 244 11.98 3.43 -7.78
N ALA A 245 12.05 2.46 -6.86
CA ALA A 245 10.97 2.12 -5.94
C ALA A 245 10.92 3.02 -4.69
N ASP A 246 9.74 3.14 -4.10
CA ASP A 246 9.50 3.85 -2.84
C ASP A 246 9.68 2.94 -1.61
N ILE A 247 9.44 1.63 -1.79
CA ILE A 247 9.58 0.59 -0.77
C ILE A 247 10.45 -0.54 -1.31
N VAL A 248 11.39 -1.02 -0.49
CA VAL A 248 12.26 -2.16 -0.83
C VAL A 248 12.01 -3.29 0.16
N LEU A 249 11.63 -4.46 -0.34
CA LEU A 249 11.39 -5.64 0.48
C LEU A 249 12.71 -6.37 0.73
N LEU A 250 13.10 -6.45 1.99
CA LEU A 250 14.30 -7.17 2.42
C LEU A 250 14.06 -8.66 2.66
N ALA A 251 12.81 -9.07 2.84
CA ALA A 251 12.44 -10.47 2.96
C ALA A 251 11.84 -10.97 1.64
N PRO A 252 12.10 -12.24 1.26
CA PRO A 252 11.45 -12.84 0.10
C PRO A 252 9.96 -13.05 0.36
N GLY A 253 9.17 -13.06 -0.72
CA GLY A 253 7.73 -13.33 -0.65
C GLY A 253 6.87 -12.09 -0.85
N LEU A 254 5.63 -12.31 -1.27
CA LEU A 254 4.62 -11.26 -1.46
C LEU A 254 3.87 -10.97 -0.16
N SER A 255 3.91 -11.89 0.82
CA SER A 255 3.24 -11.75 2.11
C SER A 255 3.61 -10.47 2.87
N THR A 256 4.87 -10.04 2.75
CA THR A 256 5.38 -8.78 3.32
C THR A 256 4.65 -7.53 2.83
N ILE A 257 4.05 -7.57 1.64
CA ILE A 257 3.23 -6.47 1.11
C ILE A 257 1.93 -6.36 1.93
N VAL A 258 1.34 -7.50 2.33
CA VAL A 258 0.14 -7.51 3.17
C VAL A 258 0.45 -6.90 4.54
N ASP A 259 1.58 -7.26 5.13
CA ASP A 259 2.03 -6.69 6.41
C ASP A 259 2.30 -5.18 6.29
N GLY A 260 2.85 -4.74 5.16
CA GLY A 260 2.99 -3.33 4.81
C GLY A 260 1.64 -2.62 4.72
N ILE A 261 0.64 -3.23 4.09
CA ILE A 261 -0.72 -2.68 3.99
C ILE A 261 -1.38 -2.58 5.38
N THR A 262 -1.31 -3.62 6.20
CA THR A 262 -1.91 -3.61 7.55
C THR A 262 -1.24 -2.56 8.44
N THR A 263 0.09 -2.47 8.40
CA THR A 263 0.86 -1.50 9.17
C THR A 263 0.57 -0.06 8.72
N SER A 264 0.56 0.18 7.40
CA SER A 264 0.23 1.49 6.83
C SER A 264 -1.16 1.95 7.23
N ARG A 265 -2.15 1.05 7.20
CA ARG A 265 -3.52 1.36 7.64
C ARG A 265 -3.60 1.64 9.14
N ALA A 266 -2.86 0.92 9.99
CA ALA A 266 -2.80 1.20 11.42
C ALA A 266 -2.24 2.61 11.68
N ILE A 267 -1.14 2.98 11.02
CA ILE A 267 -0.54 4.32 11.09
C ILE A 267 -1.53 5.39 10.61
N PHE A 268 -2.21 5.12 9.50
CA PHE A 268 -3.22 6.03 8.95
C PHE A 268 -4.36 6.31 9.94
N GLN A 269 -4.85 5.27 10.62
CA GLN A 269 -5.89 5.42 11.64
C GLN A 269 -5.39 6.25 12.83
N ARG A 270 -4.15 6.02 13.31
CA ARG A 270 -3.54 6.84 14.37
C ARG A 270 -3.42 8.31 13.97
N MET A 271 -2.97 8.60 12.74
CA MET A 271 -2.88 9.97 12.23
C MET A 271 -4.26 10.65 12.16
N ARG A 272 -5.30 9.92 11.74
CA ARG A 272 -6.67 10.43 11.68
C ARG A 272 -7.19 10.78 13.08
N SER A 273 -6.97 9.89 14.05
CA SER A 273 -7.35 10.10 15.45
C SER A 273 -6.62 11.29 16.06
N TYR A 274 -5.31 11.40 15.81
CA TYR A 274 -4.50 12.55 16.21
C TYR A 274 -5.05 13.87 15.64
N ALA A 275 -5.31 13.92 14.33
CA ALA A 275 -5.82 15.12 13.67
C ALA A 275 -7.20 15.51 14.21
N LEU A 276 -8.11 14.54 14.38
CA LEU A 276 -9.45 14.77 14.93
C LEU A 276 -9.36 15.35 16.34
N TYR A 277 -8.56 14.74 17.22
CA TYR A 277 -8.31 15.22 18.57
C TYR A 277 -7.72 16.63 18.58
N ARG A 278 -6.60 16.84 17.87
CA ARG A 278 -5.85 18.10 17.89
C ARG A 278 -6.71 19.27 17.43
N ILE A 279 -7.44 19.10 16.31
CA ILE A 279 -8.30 20.15 15.77
C ILE A 279 -9.47 20.42 16.72
N THR A 280 -10.07 19.39 17.32
CA THR A 280 -11.16 19.54 18.30
C THR A 280 -10.70 20.37 19.50
N SER A 281 -9.56 20.02 20.08
CA SER A 281 -8.98 20.73 21.23
C SER A 281 -8.58 22.16 20.89
N THR A 282 -8.03 22.42 19.70
CA THR A 282 -7.72 23.78 19.24
C THR A 282 -8.97 24.63 19.06
N VAL A 283 -10.01 24.09 18.41
CA VAL A 283 -11.29 24.80 18.23
C VAL A 283 -11.90 25.14 19.58
N HIS A 284 -11.94 24.16 20.49
CA HIS A 284 -12.43 24.35 21.85
C HIS A 284 -11.70 25.47 22.58
N PHE A 285 -10.36 25.39 22.62
CA PHE A 285 -9.51 26.34 23.32
C PHE A 285 -9.69 27.76 22.79
N LEU A 286 -9.61 27.93 21.46
CA LEU A 286 -9.76 29.24 20.83
C LEU A 286 -11.16 29.82 21.02
N MET A 287 -12.21 29.02 20.81
CA MET A 287 -13.58 29.50 20.99
C MET A 287 -13.84 29.88 22.45
N PHE A 288 -13.44 29.04 23.41
CA PHE A 288 -13.67 29.32 24.82
C PHE A 288 -12.98 30.61 25.24
N PHE A 289 -11.66 30.75 25.01
CA PHE A 289 -10.93 31.94 25.42
C PHE A 289 -11.36 33.20 24.66
N PHE A 290 -11.68 33.10 23.38
CA PHE A 290 -12.19 34.24 22.62
C PHE A 290 -13.50 34.79 23.19
N PHE A 291 -14.48 33.91 23.43
CA PHE A 291 -15.79 34.34 23.91
C PHE A 291 -15.79 34.71 25.40
N ILE A 292 -15.06 34.00 26.27
CA ILE A 292 -15.05 34.30 27.71
C ILE A 292 -14.42 35.67 27.98
N THR A 293 -13.36 36.03 27.25
CA THR A 293 -12.73 37.36 27.37
C THR A 293 -13.65 38.46 26.84
N LEU A 294 -14.41 38.22 25.77
CA LEU A 294 -15.36 39.22 25.25
C LEU A 294 -16.61 39.42 26.13
N ILE A 295 -17.10 38.34 26.74
CA ILE A 295 -18.36 38.37 27.51
C ILE A 295 -18.12 38.74 28.97
N GLU A 296 -17.08 38.17 29.59
CA GLU A 296 -16.85 38.25 31.03
C GLU A 296 -15.59 39.02 31.43
N ASP A 297 -14.84 39.55 30.45
CA ASP A 297 -13.52 40.19 30.66
C ASP A 297 -12.55 39.34 31.49
N TRP A 298 -12.73 38.02 31.41
CA TRP A 298 -11.96 37.06 32.20
C TRP A 298 -10.77 36.52 31.40
N THR A 299 -9.63 36.41 32.06
CA THR A 299 -8.39 35.88 31.50
C THR A 299 -7.72 34.91 32.48
N MET A 300 -6.92 33.98 31.95
CA MET A 300 -6.14 33.03 32.73
C MET A 300 -4.66 33.38 32.65
N ARG A 301 -3.93 33.17 33.75
CA ARG A 301 -2.47 33.34 33.81
C ARG A 301 -1.77 32.48 32.76
N ALA A 302 -0.82 33.09 32.06
CA ALA A 302 -0.07 32.45 30.98
C ALA A 302 0.63 31.14 31.40
N ILE A 303 1.08 31.04 32.65
CA ILE A 303 1.74 29.82 33.15
C ILE A 303 0.81 28.60 33.15
N LEU A 304 -0.49 28.80 33.41
CA LEU A 304 -1.49 27.73 33.39
C LEU A 304 -1.82 27.30 31.97
N LEU A 305 -1.86 28.26 31.03
CA LEU A 305 -2.04 27.98 29.61
C LEU A 305 -0.86 27.16 29.06
N ILE A 306 0.38 27.54 29.42
CA ILE A 306 1.59 26.80 29.06
C ILE A 306 1.54 25.38 29.64
N LEU A 307 1.10 25.23 30.89
CA LEU A 307 0.98 23.94 31.54
C LEU A 307 -0.07 23.04 30.86
N ILE A 308 -1.23 23.59 30.46
CA ILE A 308 -2.23 22.86 29.67
C ILE A 308 -1.62 22.38 28.35
N ALA A 309 -0.91 23.26 27.63
CA ALA A 309 -0.28 22.92 26.37
C ALA A 309 0.76 21.80 26.53
N LEU A 310 1.64 21.91 27.54
CA LEU A 310 2.67 20.93 27.83
C LEU A 310 2.10 19.55 28.18
N LEU A 311 1.10 19.50 29.07
CA LEU A 311 0.48 18.23 29.48
C LEU A 311 -0.29 17.58 28.34
N ASN A 312 -0.99 18.38 27.53
CA ASN A 312 -1.67 17.89 26.34
C ASN A 312 -0.67 17.28 25.34
N ASP A 313 0.40 17.99 25.00
CA ASP A 313 1.39 17.51 24.05
C ASP A 313 2.07 16.23 24.54
N GLY A 314 2.44 16.17 25.83
CA GLY A 314 2.98 14.97 26.45
C GLY A 314 2.09 13.74 26.27
N ALA A 315 0.78 13.88 26.46
CA ALA A 315 -0.16 12.79 26.26
C ALA A 315 -0.40 12.44 24.78
N THR A 316 -0.37 13.43 23.88
CA THR A 316 -0.58 13.16 22.44
C THR A 316 0.51 12.30 21.81
N LEU A 317 1.74 12.32 22.35
CA LEU A 317 2.84 11.48 21.85
C LEU A 317 2.49 9.98 21.86
N VAL A 318 1.66 9.56 22.82
CA VAL A 318 1.31 8.15 23.02
C VAL A 318 0.26 7.65 22.02
N ILE A 319 -0.40 8.55 21.28
CA ILE A 319 -1.29 8.17 20.15
C ILE A 319 -0.52 7.35 19.10
N SER A 320 0.78 7.61 18.93
CA SER A 320 1.62 6.92 17.94
C SER A 320 1.81 5.41 18.21
N VAL A 321 1.72 5.01 19.48
CA VAL A 321 1.92 3.62 19.95
C VAL A 321 0.62 2.94 20.35
N ASP A 322 -0.52 3.54 20.02
CA ASP A 322 -1.84 3.03 20.37
C ASP A 322 -2.25 1.80 19.53
N ASN A 323 -3.12 0.96 20.09
CA ASN A 323 -3.71 -0.19 19.41
C ASN A 323 -4.85 0.24 18.48
N ALA A 324 -4.53 0.79 17.31
CA ALA A 324 -5.53 1.28 16.36
C ALA A 324 -6.22 0.14 15.57
N LYS A 325 -7.55 0.15 15.53
CA LYS A 325 -8.34 -0.77 14.68
C LYS A 325 -8.12 -0.45 13.20
N ILE A 326 -7.58 -1.42 12.46
CA ILE A 326 -7.29 -1.30 11.03
C ILE A 326 -8.58 -1.25 10.21
N SER A 327 -8.61 -0.42 9.16
CA SER A 327 -9.72 -0.40 8.20
C SER A 327 -9.67 -1.62 7.28
N GLU A 328 -10.79 -2.31 7.11
CA GLU A 328 -10.91 -3.47 6.21
C GLU A 328 -10.75 -3.08 4.75
N ARG A 329 -11.16 -1.87 4.36
CA ARG A 329 -11.04 -1.36 2.99
C ARG A 329 -10.09 -0.16 2.93
N PRO A 330 -9.55 0.18 1.74
CA PRO A 330 -8.75 1.39 1.58
C PRO A 330 -9.54 2.63 2.03
N ASP A 331 -8.99 3.35 3.00
CA ASP A 331 -9.55 4.60 3.50
C ASP A 331 -8.82 5.80 2.89
N LYS A 332 -9.48 6.95 2.84
CA LYS A 332 -8.94 8.19 2.28
C LYS A 332 -9.16 9.34 3.26
N TRP A 333 -8.28 10.33 3.24
CA TRP A 333 -8.45 11.54 4.04
C TRP A 333 -9.73 12.27 3.62
N ARG A 334 -10.72 12.27 4.51
CA ARG A 334 -11.98 13.02 4.35
C ARG A 334 -11.90 14.31 5.18
N LEU A 335 -11.02 15.22 4.78
CA LEU A 335 -10.73 16.44 5.53
C LEU A 335 -11.98 17.24 5.91
N GLY A 336 -12.94 17.40 4.99
CA GLY A 336 -14.18 18.13 5.29
C GLY A 336 -15.03 17.48 6.38
N GLN A 337 -15.09 16.14 6.43
CA GLN A 337 -15.80 15.41 7.49
C GLN A 337 -15.04 15.54 8.82
N LEU A 338 -13.72 15.39 8.78
CA LEU A 338 -12.85 15.51 9.96
C LEU A 338 -12.98 16.90 10.59
N ILE A 339 -12.82 17.97 9.79
CA ILE A 339 -12.92 19.35 10.26
C ILE A 339 -14.31 19.64 10.82
N THR A 340 -15.38 19.21 10.13
CA THR A 340 -16.74 19.49 10.62
C THR A 340 -17.01 18.78 11.94
N LEU A 341 -16.59 17.52 12.06
CA LEU A 341 -16.70 16.77 13.31
C LEU A 341 -15.91 17.46 14.44
N SER A 342 -14.68 17.89 14.16
CA SER A 342 -13.87 18.62 15.14
C SER A 342 -14.52 19.93 15.60
N ILE A 343 -15.16 20.67 14.69
CA ILE A 343 -15.85 21.92 15.04
C ILE A 343 -17.07 21.64 15.93
N VAL A 344 -17.87 20.62 15.60
CA VAL A 344 -19.05 20.27 16.39
C VAL A 344 -18.64 19.81 17.80
N LEU A 345 -17.67 18.90 17.90
CA LEU A 345 -17.17 18.44 19.20
C LEU A 345 -16.52 19.58 19.99
N GLY A 346 -15.75 20.45 19.32
CA GLY A 346 -15.11 21.61 19.94
C GLY A 346 -16.13 22.61 20.49
N THR A 347 -17.22 22.86 19.75
CA THR A 347 -18.31 23.75 20.19
C THR A 347 -19.05 23.17 21.38
N LEU A 348 -19.32 21.87 21.40
CA LEU A 348 -19.94 21.20 22.55
C LEU A 348 -19.05 21.24 23.79
N LEU A 349 -17.74 21.02 23.63
CA LEU A 349 -16.78 21.20 24.71
C LEU A 349 -16.75 22.65 25.20
N THR A 350 -16.83 23.64 24.31
CA THR A 350 -16.90 25.05 24.70
C THR A 350 -18.15 25.36 25.51
N ALA A 351 -19.31 24.83 25.09
CA ALA A 351 -20.54 24.95 25.86
C ALA A 351 -20.44 24.29 27.25
N ALA A 352 -19.76 23.14 27.35
CA ALA A 352 -19.47 22.48 28.62
C ALA A 352 -18.60 23.35 29.53
N SER A 353 -17.54 23.98 28.99
CA SER A 353 -16.68 24.89 29.75
C SER A 353 -17.40 26.15 30.22
N PHE A 354 -18.25 26.75 29.40
CA PHE A 354 -19.09 27.88 29.83
C PHE A 354 -20.06 27.46 30.93
N THR A 355 -20.70 26.30 30.78
CA THR A 355 -21.60 25.75 31.81
C THR A 355 -20.86 25.59 33.13
N HIS A 356 -19.63 25.05 33.09
CA HIS A 356 -18.82 24.87 34.29
C HIS A 356 -18.39 26.20 34.92
N PHE A 357 -18.00 27.19 34.11
CA PHE A 357 -17.65 28.53 34.56
C PHE A 357 -18.81 29.20 35.29
N TYR A 358 -20.00 29.21 34.70
CA TYR A 358 -21.20 29.82 35.29
C TYR A 358 -21.66 29.08 36.55
N ILE A 359 -21.56 27.75 36.60
CA ILE A 359 -21.87 27.00 37.82
C ILE A 359 -20.90 27.39 38.96
N ALA A 360 -19.60 27.47 38.69
CA ALA A 360 -18.61 27.84 39.70
C ALA A 360 -18.83 29.27 40.24
N ARG A 361 -19.17 30.21 39.36
CA ARG A 361 -19.38 31.63 39.71
C ARG A 361 -20.75 31.91 40.33
N ASP A 362 -21.82 31.45 39.69
CA ASP A 362 -23.19 31.91 39.99
C ASP A 362 -23.93 30.99 40.97
N VAL A 363 -23.56 29.71 41.04
CA VAL A 363 -24.19 28.73 41.95
C VAL A 363 -23.36 28.53 43.22
N PHE A 364 -22.05 28.38 43.06
CA PHE A 364 -21.13 28.11 44.18
C PHE A 364 -20.39 29.35 44.68
N HIS A 365 -20.57 30.51 44.03
CA HIS A 365 -20.00 31.81 44.44
C HIS A 365 -18.50 31.75 44.76
N LYS A 366 -17.75 31.03 43.93
CA LYS A 366 -16.30 30.86 44.09
C LYS A 366 -15.53 32.15 43.78
N SER A 367 -14.38 32.32 44.43
CA SER A 367 -13.50 33.46 44.17
C SER A 367 -12.93 33.40 42.74
N LEU A 368 -12.50 34.54 42.19
CA LEU A 368 -11.91 34.59 40.84
C LEU A 368 -10.68 33.68 40.70
N GLU A 369 -9.88 33.56 41.76
CA GLU A 369 -8.67 32.72 41.79
C GLU A 369 -9.01 31.23 41.92
N GLU A 370 -10.07 30.88 42.67
CA GLU A 370 -10.61 29.52 42.71
C GLU A 370 -11.20 29.12 41.35
N ILE A 371 -11.96 30.01 40.71
CA ILE A 371 -12.52 29.80 39.36
C ILE A 371 -11.41 29.55 38.34
N GLU A 372 -10.30 30.29 38.42
CA GLU A 372 -9.16 30.07 37.54
C GLU A 372 -8.60 28.65 37.66
N THR A 373 -8.48 28.15 38.89
CA THR A 373 -7.99 26.79 39.16
C THR A 373 -8.99 25.73 38.69
N ILE A 374 -10.29 25.95 38.93
CA ILE A 374 -11.36 25.07 38.46
C ILE A 374 -11.33 24.99 36.93
N MET A 375 -11.24 26.14 36.26
CA MET A 375 -11.22 26.20 34.80
C MET A 375 -9.93 25.64 34.20
N TYR A 376 -8.79 25.82 34.86
CA TYR A 376 -7.54 25.15 34.47
C TYR A 376 -7.72 23.64 34.44
N LEU A 377 -8.25 23.04 35.52
CA LEU A 377 -8.45 21.60 35.59
C LEU A 377 -9.51 21.12 34.59
N HIS A 378 -10.58 21.89 34.39
CA HIS A 378 -11.64 21.56 33.44
C HIS A 378 -11.14 21.60 31.98
N ILE A 379 -10.48 22.68 31.56
CA ILE A 379 -9.95 22.85 30.20
C ILE A 379 -8.80 21.86 29.93
N SER A 380 -8.04 21.50 30.97
CA SER A 380 -7.01 20.45 30.87
C SER A 380 -7.60 19.06 30.72
N SER A 381 -8.68 18.71 31.45
CA SER A 381 -9.18 17.33 31.54
C SER A 381 -10.29 16.99 30.55
N CYS A 382 -11.25 17.88 30.33
CA CYS A 382 -12.44 17.60 29.54
C CYS A 382 -12.11 17.31 28.06
N PRO A 383 -11.37 18.17 27.33
CA PRO A 383 -10.91 17.84 25.98
C PRO A 383 -9.97 16.64 25.97
N HIS A 384 -9.21 16.41 27.04
CA HIS A 384 -8.21 15.37 27.10
C HIS A 384 -8.83 13.98 27.17
N PHE A 385 -9.93 13.76 27.88
CA PHE A 385 -10.64 12.47 27.84
C PHE A 385 -11.28 12.18 26.47
N VAL A 386 -11.58 13.21 25.67
CA VAL A 386 -12.07 13.02 24.29
C VAL A 386 -11.05 12.28 23.41
N ILE A 387 -9.76 12.26 23.78
CA ILE A 387 -8.74 11.47 23.11
C ILE A 387 -9.14 9.98 23.01
N PHE A 388 -9.76 9.41 24.05
CA PHE A 388 -10.22 8.02 24.07
C PHE A 388 -11.34 7.77 23.05
N SER A 389 -12.22 8.76 22.85
CA SER A 389 -13.34 8.68 21.91
C SER A 389 -12.85 8.82 20.45
N THR A 390 -11.95 9.77 20.21
CA THR A 390 -11.45 10.08 18.86
C THR A 390 -10.58 8.98 18.24
N ARG A 391 -10.09 8.01 19.04
CA ARG A 391 -9.37 6.82 18.57
C ARG A 391 -10.16 5.99 17.57
N LEU A 392 -11.48 5.96 17.70
CA LEU A 392 -12.37 5.08 16.94
C LEU A 392 -13.48 5.88 16.27
N SER A 393 -13.91 5.41 15.09
CA SER A 393 -15.14 5.93 14.46
C SER A 393 -16.41 5.42 15.15
N GLY A 394 -16.35 4.22 15.73
CA GLY A 394 -17.41 3.63 16.55
C GLY A 394 -17.29 4.05 18.01
N TYR A 395 -17.95 3.33 18.92
CA TYR A 395 -17.90 3.64 20.35
C TYR A 395 -16.54 3.36 20.96
N PHE A 396 -16.17 4.11 22.01
CA PHE A 396 -14.85 3.97 22.64
C PHE A 396 -14.56 2.56 23.21
N TRP A 397 -15.60 1.79 23.55
CA TRP A 397 -15.48 0.43 24.10
C TRP A 397 -15.31 -0.66 23.05
N GLU A 398 -15.43 -0.36 21.76
CA GLU A 398 -15.24 -1.38 20.69
C GLU A 398 -13.80 -1.88 20.58
N ASN A 399 -12.83 -1.06 21.00
CA ASN A 399 -11.43 -1.43 21.00
C ASN A 399 -10.69 -0.73 22.15
N LEU A 400 -10.13 -1.55 23.04
CA LEU A 400 -9.42 -1.06 24.21
C LEU A 400 -8.08 -0.40 23.82
N PRO A 401 -7.74 0.75 24.43
CA PRO A 401 -6.46 1.42 24.23
C PRO A 401 -5.30 0.59 24.77
N SER A 402 -4.09 0.89 24.29
CA SER A 402 -2.90 0.27 24.87
C SER A 402 -2.74 0.70 26.34
N PRO A 403 -2.21 -0.17 27.23
CA PRO A 403 -1.99 0.20 28.64
C PRO A 403 -1.11 1.45 28.81
N ILE A 404 -0.11 1.60 27.93
CA ILE A 404 0.78 2.77 27.90
C ILE A 404 -0.03 4.04 27.62
N PHE A 405 -0.99 3.99 26.69
CA PHE A 405 -1.89 5.09 26.37
C PHE A 405 -2.73 5.50 27.57
N ILE A 406 -3.35 4.53 28.26
CA ILE A 406 -4.18 4.79 29.45
C ILE A 406 -3.34 5.43 30.55
N ILE A 407 -2.18 4.84 30.88
CA ILE A 407 -1.31 5.32 31.96
C ILE A 407 -0.81 6.74 31.67
N ALA A 408 -0.41 7.03 30.44
CA ALA A 408 0.08 8.35 30.07
C ALA A 408 -1.04 9.42 30.17
N VAL A 409 -2.20 9.15 29.58
CA VAL A 409 -3.33 10.09 29.63
C VAL A 409 -3.79 10.31 31.06
N LEU A 410 -4.09 9.24 31.81
CA LEU A 410 -4.54 9.36 33.20
C LEU A 410 -3.45 9.98 34.09
N GLY A 411 -2.18 9.67 33.86
CA GLY A 411 -1.05 10.23 34.60
C GLY A 411 -0.97 11.75 34.47
N THR A 412 -1.15 12.30 33.27
CA THR A 412 -1.18 13.77 33.08
C THR A 412 -2.36 14.41 33.80
N GLN A 413 -3.52 13.73 33.86
CA GLN A 413 -4.71 14.24 34.53
C GLN A 413 -4.61 14.16 36.06
N VAL A 414 -4.05 13.08 36.58
CA VAL A 414 -3.74 12.95 38.01
C VAL A 414 -2.75 14.03 38.42
N PHE A 415 -1.73 14.29 37.61
CA PHE A 415 -0.77 15.37 37.86
C PHE A 415 -1.43 16.75 37.85
N ALA A 416 -2.25 17.06 36.83
CA ALA A 416 -3.00 18.32 36.78
C ALA A 416 -3.94 18.48 37.99
N MET A 417 -4.64 17.41 38.37
CA MET A 417 -5.54 17.40 39.52
C MET A 417 -4.78 17.69 40.82
N PHE A 418 -3.60 17.10 41.03
CA PHE A 418 -2.79 17.37 42.22
C PHE A 418 -2.30 18.82 42.30
N ILE A 419 -1.92 19.42 41.17
CA ILE A 419 -1.54 20.84 41.11
C ILE A 419 -2.71 21.72 41.56
N SER A 420 -3.93 21.41 41.10
CA SER A 420 -5.14 22.16 41.46
C SER A 420 -5.60 21.94 42.91
N ILE A 421 -5.48 20.71 43.43
CA ILE A 421 -5.92 20.40 44.80
C ILE A 421 -5.02 21.07 45.84
N TYR A 422 -3.71 21.01 45.65
CA TYR A 422 -2.73 21.53 46.62
C TYR A 422 -2.33 22.98 46.36
N GLY A 423 -2.77 23.58 45.25
CA GLY A 423 -2.50 24.98 44.95
C GLY A 423 -1.02 25.28 44.69
N LEU A 424 -0.31 24.40 43.97
CA LEU A 424 1.14 24.57 43.73
C LEU A 424 1.45 25.83 42.91
N LEU A 425 0.55 26.20 41.99
CA LEU A 425 0.68 27.36 41.08
C LEU A 425 -0.53 28.31 41.16
N THR A 426 -1.58 27.92 41.88
CA THR A 426 -2.89 28.57 41.92
C THR A 426 -3.53 28.40 43.31
N GLU A 427 -4.69 29.01 43.54
CA GLU A 427 -5.42 28.79 44.80
C GLU A 427 -5.95 27.35 44.91
N PRO A 428 -5.84 26.69 46.08
CA PRO A 428 -6.25 25.30 46.26
C PRO A 428 -7.77 25.16 46.27
N ILE A 429 -8.31 24.28 45.42
CA ILE A 429 -9.76 24.02 45.32
C ILE A 429 -10.23 22.83 46.18
N GLY A 430 -9.28 22.07 46.74
CA GLY A 430 -9.54 20.89 47.57
C GLY A 430 -9.99 19.64 46.79
N TRP A 431 -9.99 18.49 47.49
CA TRP A 431 -10.29 17.18 46.90
C TRP A 431 -11.71 17.07 46.31
N ALA A 432 -12.69 17.67 46.96
CA ALA A 432 -14.08 17.62 46.51
C ALA A 432 -14.22 18.18 45.09
N TRP A 433 -13.66 19.36 44.82
CA TRP A 433 -13.68 19.96 43.49
C TRP A 433 -12.79 19.21 42.50
N GLY A 434 -11.57 18.84 42.90
CA GLY A 434 -10.65 18.11 42.02
C GLY A 434 -11.26 16.82 41.46
N VAL A 435 -11.83 15.98 42.32
CA VAL A 435 -12.46 14.71 41.90
C VAL A 435 -13.75 14.96 41.13
N THR A 436 -14.56 15.94 41.53
CA THR A 436 -15.82 16.27 40.84
C THR A 436 -15.57 16.76 39.42
N ILE A 437 -14.53 17.58 39.19
CA ILE A 437 -14.17 18.05 37.85
C ILE A 437 -13.77 16.88 36.96
N ILE A 438 -12.93 15.95 37.45
CA ILE A 438 -12.56 14.75 36.70
C ILE A 438 -13.79 13.88 36.39
N ALA A 439 -14.69 13.69 37.36
CA ALA A 439 -15.93 12.95 37.15
C ALA A 439 -16.84 13.60 36.10
N ILE A 440 -16.98 14.93 36.13
CA ILE A 440 -17.72 15.69 35.12
C ILE A 440 -17.07 15.54 33.74
N SER A 441 -15.75 15.64 33.66
CA SER A 441 -14.99 15.46 32.41
C SER A 441 -15.17 14.06 31.83
N LEU A 442 -15.22 13.01 32.67
CA LEU A 442 -15.55 11.64 32.24
C LEU A 442 -17.01 11.53 31.74
N GLY A 443 -17.96 12.19 32.42
CA GLY A 443 -19.36 12.24 31.98
C GLY A 443 -19.52 12.90 30.61
N TYR A 444 -18.88 14.06 30.40
CA TYR A 444 -18.89 14.74 29.10
C TYR A 444 -18.23 13.91 28.00
N PHE A 445 -17.14 13.20 28.31
CA PHE A 445 -16.52 12.27 27.38
C PHE A 445 -17.51 11.23 26.84
N VAL A 446 -18.34 10.62 27.70
CA VAL A 446 -19.35 9.63 27.27
C VAL A 446 -20.41 10.27 26.37
N ILE A 447 -20.87 11.48 26.70
CA ILE A 447 -21.84 12.22 25.89
C ILE A 447 -21.25 12.54 24.51
N LEU A 448 -20.02 13.04 24.47
CA LEU A 448 -19.33 13.39 23.24
C LEU A 448 -19.04 12.16 22.37
N ASP A 449 -18.75 11.01 22.98
CA ASP A 449 -18.61 9.75 22.24
C ASP A 449 -19.91 9.38 21.52
N PHE A 450 -21.05 9.50 22.21
CA PHE A 450 -22.35 9.25 21.61
C PHE A 450 -22.64 10.21 20.44
N VAL A 451 -22.39 11.51 20.63
CA VAL A 451 -22.57 12.51 19.57
C VAL A 451 -21.67 12.21 18.37
N LYS A 452 -20.38 11.91 18.61
CA LYS A 452 -19.43 11.54 17.56
C LYS A 452 -19.91 10.33 16.75
N VAL A 453 -20.37 9.27 17.42
CA VAL A 453 -20.86 8.06 16.74
C VAL A 453 -22.13 8.34 15.93
N MET A 454 -23.07 9.12 16.48
CA MET A 454 -24.26 9.53 15.74
C MET A 454 -23.89 10.35 14.51
N LEU A 455 -22.96 11.30 14.64
CA LEU A 455 -22.44 12.05 13.49
C LEU A 455 -21.81 11.10 12.47
N PHE A 456 -20.94 10.17 12.85
CA PHE A 456 -20.37 9.20 11.90
C PHE A 456 -21.43 8.34 11.21
N ARG A 457 -22.50 7.96 11.91
CA ARG A 457 -23.58 7.11 11.36
C ARG A 457 -24.49 7.86 10.38
N TYR A 458 -24.87 9.10 10.70
CA TYR A 458 -25.75 9.92 9.86
C TYR A 458 -25.01 10.67 8.73
N TRP A 459 -23.69 10.79 8.84
CA TRP A 459 -22.88 11.53 7.87
C TRP A 459 -22.59 10.70 6.61
N SER A 460 -23.47 10.84 5.61
CA SER A 460 -23.29 10.20 4.31
C SER A 460 -22.16 10.86 3.50
N PHE A 461 -21.54 10.10 2.59
CA PHE A 461 -20.54 10.61 1.65
C PHE A 461 -21.07 11.76 0.78
N GLU A 462 -22.38 11.75 0.50
CA GLU A 462 -23.06 12.80 -0.25
C GLU A 462 -23.09 14.13 0.51
N LEU A 463 -23.22 14.09 1.83
CA LEU A 463 -23.21 15.28 2.68
C LEU A 463 -21.85 15.96 2.66
N THR A 464 -20.74 15.21 2.86
CA THR A 464 -19.38 15.76 2.73
C THR A 464 -19.15 16.35 1.35
N ALA A 465 -19.62 15.65 0.30
CA ALA A 465 -19.44 16.07 -1.07
C ALA A 465 -20.18 17.36 -1.41
N LYS A 466 -21.35 17.57 -0.81
CA LYS A 466 -22.18 18.76 -0.98
C LYS A 466 -21.62 19.95 -0.21
N LEU A 467 -21.17 19.73 1.03
CA LEU A 467 -20.64 20.78 1.90
C LEU A 467 -19.21 21.19 1.53
N TRP A 468 -18.36 20.24 1.10
CA TRP A 468 -16.95 20.46 0.78
C TRP A 468 -16.55 19.89 -0.60
N PRO A 469 -17.07 20.46 -1.70
CA PRO A 469 -16.73 20.00 -3.05
C PRO A 469 -15.26 20.31 -3.40
N SER A 470 -14.45 19.27 -3.62
CA SER A 470 -13.07 19.42 -4.12
C SER A 470 -13.05 20.04 -5.53
N LYS A 471 -11.97 20.77 -5.88
CA LYS A 471 -11.82 21.38 -7.22
C LYS A 471 -12.00 20.34 -8.34
N SER A 472 -11.34 19.18 -8.24
CA SER A 472 -11.48 18.07 -9.19
C SER A 472 -12.93 17.57 -9.31
N ARG A 473 -13.68 17.47 -8.21
CA ARG A 473 -15.09 17.07 -8.24
C ARG A 473 -16.01 18.15 -8.81
N LYS A 474 -15.74 19.44 -8.54
CA LYS A 474 -16.44 20.53 -9.22
C LYS A 474 -16.25 20.43 -10.73
N THR A 475 -15.01 20.24 -11.19
CA THR A 475 -14.70 20.05 -12.61
C THR A 475 -15.39 18.82 -13.19
N LYS A 476 -15.36 17.68 -12.49
CA LYS A 476 -16.04 16.44 -12.94
C LYS A 476 -17.56 16.57 -12.99
N LEU A 477 -18.17 17.31 -12.07
CA LEU A 477 -19.61 17.62 -12.09
C LEU A 477 -19.97 18.60 -13.21
N LEU A 478 -19.11 19.59 -13.48
CA LEU A 478 -19.26 20.51 -14.60
C LEU A 478 -19.16 19.77 -15.94
N ASN A 479 -18.17 18.89 -16.10
CA ASN A 479 -18.03 18.06 -17.29
C ASN A 479 -19.23 17.12 -17.47
N ARG A 480 -19.68 16.44 -16.41
CA ARG A 480 -20.90 15.61 -16.47
C ARG A 480 -22.14 16.41 -16.85
N LYS A 481 -22.28 17.65 -16.37
CA LYS A 481 -23.37 18.55 -16.78
C LYS A 481 -23.23 18.96 -18.24
N ALA A 482 -22.02 19.28 -18.70
CA ALA A 482 -21.74 19.59 -20.11
C ALA A 482 -22.06 18.41 -21.03
N ASP A 483 -21.65 17.19 -20.66
CA ASP A 483 -21.94 15.95 -21.39
C ASP A 483 -23.43 15.62 -21.40
N ALA A 484 -24.16 15.87 -20.30
CA ALA A 484 -25.60 15.67 -20.24
C ALA A 484 -26.35 16.68 -21.13
N ILE A 485 -25.87 17.93 -21.19
CA ILE A 485 -26.42 18.97 -22.07
C ILE A 485 -26.13 18.65 -23.54
N SER A 486 -24.94 18.12 -23.86
CA SER A 486 -24.60 17.74 -25.24
C SER A 486 -25.36 16.51 -25.72
N LYS A 487 -25.71 15.57 -24.82
CA LYS A 487 -26.56 14.40 -25.14
C LYS A 487 -28.05 14.72 -25.22
N ALA A 488 -28.48 15.86 -24.66
CA ALA A 488 -29.87 16.31 -24.69
C ALA A 488 -30.18 17.25 -25.87
N LYS A 489 -29.14 17.72 -26.57
CA LYS A 489 -29.24 18.36 -27.89
C LYS A 489 -29.01 17.33 -28.97
#